data_AF-A0A371BGW3-F1
#
_entry.id   AF-A0A371BGW3-F1
#
_cell.length_a   1.000
_cell.length_b   1.000
_cell.length_c   1.000
_cell.angle_alpha   90.00
_cell.angle_beta   90.00
_cell.angle_gamma   90.00
#
_symmetry.space_group_name_H-M   'P 1'
#
loop_
_entity.id
_entity.type
_entity.pdbx_description
1 polymer ?
#
loop_
_entity_poly.entity_id
_entity_poly.type
_entity_poly.pdbx_seq_one_letter_code
_entity_poly.pdbx_strand_id
1 'polypeptide(L)'
;MPYLFWIGAAIVASVAAPLDAPIVTVPVVNIPAPPVPNAIPAPPTRGQKSVAIPKNNPGAWATTNDYPTKALSERREGTTGFKVLIDASGNPTACSVTQASGHADLDEATCNNIMRRGTFYPAQDEKGAAIEGEWSSRVRWQIPTIFSSASQTIADRSFPRPPKIADFKQLQIKESDYPADALAEGFQGRTEVALGVSPTGSVVVCTIAKTSGHTSLDQKSCDLARKWKFNPAAARDGYAVEGVSAHSFDWRLPKGSFGLPPRPITERNPFEKPGMITLTLDFDSDGKLANCQSEFKGEFGFLPKGVFSPDQLCKNPPTSRIKPFANEKGGNEPRRVILKFEIAHQEWSGTPAASEAD
;
A
#
# COMPACT_ATOMS: atom_id res chain seq x y z
N MET A 1 12.21 70.28 12.79
CA MET A 1 10.83 69.90 12.42
C MET A 1 10.59 68.45 12.83
N PRO A 2 9.85 68.17 13.91
CA PRO A 2 9.39 66.83 14.25
C PRO A 2 7.88 66.69 13.99
N TYR A 3 7.50 65.66 13.22
CA TYR A 3 6.11 65.25 13.02
C TYR A 3 5.70 64.31 14.15
N LEU A 4 4.71 64.74 14.94
CA LEU A 4 4.05 63.94 15.98
C LEU A 4 2.83 63.24 15.38
N PHE A 5 2.82 61.92 15.49
CA PHE A 5 1.71 61.03 15.16
C PHE A 5 0.56 61.21 16.17
N TRP A 6 -0.65 61.48 15.68
CA TRP A 6 -1.87 61.49 16.47
C TRP A 6 -2.57 60.13 16.39
N ILE A 7 -2.82 59.53 17.55
CA ILE A 7 -3.60 58.30 17.73
C ILE A 7 -5.07 58.71 17.90
N GLY A 8 -5.90 58.40 16.91
CA GLY A 8 -7.36 58.55 17.00
C GLY A 8 -8.02 57.24 17.43
N ALA A 9 -8.58 57.21 18.64
CA ALA A 9 -9.41 56.11 19.13
C ALA A 9 -10.81 56.17 18.50
N ALA A 10 -11.20 55.14 17.76
CA ALA A 10 -12.55 54.97 17.23
C ALA A 10 -13.35 54.03 18.15
N ILE A 11 -14.36 54.59 18.80
CA ILE A 11 -15.34 53.86 19.63
C ILE A 11 -16.30 53.14 18.68
N VAL A 12 -16.33 51.80 18.73
CA VAL A 12 -17.30 50.99 17.98
C VAL A 12 -18.55 50.82 18.84
N ALA A 13 -19.63 51.51 18.47
CA ALA A 13 -20.95 51.31 19.07
C ALA A 13 -21.56 49.99 18.54
N SER A 14 -21.89 49.08 19.45
CA SER A 14 -22.61 47.84 19.14
C SER A 14 -24.08 48.15 18.90
N VAL A 15 -24.56 47.93 17.67
CA VAL A 15 -25.97 48.02 17.32
C VAL A 15 -26.58 46.63 17.45
N ALA A 16 -27.39 46.41 18.48
CA ALA A 16 -28.22 45.22 18.62
C ALA A 16 -29.44 45.34 17.67
N ALA A 17 -29.59 44.40 16.75
CA ALA A 17 -30.73 44.32 15.86
C ALA A 17 -31.96 43.69 16.57
N PRO A 18 -33.19 44.14 16.28
CA PRO A 18 -34.41 43.63 16.93
C PRO A 18 -34.78 42.22 16.42
N LEU A 19 -35.23 41.37 17.35
CA LEU A 19 -35.51 39.93 17.16
C LEU A 19 -36.88 39.58 16.56
N ASP A 20 -37.58 40.51 15.93
CA ASP A 20 -39.00 40.33 15.54
C ASP A 20 -39.27 40.58 14.04
N ALA A 21 -38.58 39.83 13.18
CA ALA A 21 -38.93 39.77 11.75
C ALA A 21 -39.89 38.59 11.48
N PRO A 22 -41.01 38.80 10.77
CA PRO A 22 -41.94 37.73 10.42
C PRO A 22 -41.29 36.74 9.44
N ILE A 23 -41.43 35.44 9.72
CA ILE A 23 -40.93 34.35 8.89
C ILE A 23 -41.74 34.32 7.59
N VAL A 24 -41.12 34.76 6.49
CA VAL A 24 -41.68 34.61 5.14
C VAL A 24 -41.55 33.15 4.74
N THR A 25 -42.66 32.41 4.74
CA THR A 25 -42.74 31.03 4.25
C THR A 25 -42.70 31.03 2.73
N VAL A 26 -41.51 30.79 2.16
CA VAL A 26 -41.37 30.52 0.72
C VAL A 26 -42.02 29.17 0.37
N PRO A 27 -42.79 29.08 -0.73
CA PRO A 27 -43.33 27.82 -1.18
C PRO A 27 -42.19 26.86 -1.55
N VAL A 28 -42.20 25.67 -0.96
CA VAL A 28 -41.25 24.60 -1.29
C VAL A 28 -41.54 24.14 -2.72
N VAL A 29 -40.75 24.64 -3.67
CA VAL A 29 -40.70 24.09 -5.02
C VAL A 29 -40.05 22.72 -4.90
N ASN A 30 -40.85 21.67 -5.09
CA ASN A 30 -40.38 20.29 -5.07
C ASN A 30 -39.58 20.04 -6.36
N ILE A 31 -38.29 20.37 -6.36
CA ILE A 31 -37.38 20.08 -7.45
C ILE A 31 -37.14 18.56 -7.44
N PRO A 32 -37.48 17.81 -8.51
CA PRO A 32 -37.16 16.39 -8.57
C PRO A 32 -35.66 16.20 -8.40
N ALA A 33 -35.28 15.29 -7.51
CA ALA A 33 -33.88 14.99 -7.20
C ALA A 33 -33.11 14.65 -8.50
N PRO A 34 -31.86 15.13 -8.66
CA PRO A 34 -31.04 14.77 -9.81
C PRO A 34 -30.87 13.23 -9.86
N PRO A 35 -30.89 12.61 -11.06
CA PRO A 35 -30.79 11.16 -11.19
C PRO A 35 -29.47 10.67 -10.60
N VAL A 36 -29.57 9.72 -9.67
CA VAL A 36 -28.45 9.10 -8.97
C VAL A 36 -27.56 8.34 -9.98
N PRO A 37 -26.30 8.73 -10.25
CA PRO A 37 -25.50 8.17 -11.34
C PRO A 37 -25.07 6.70 -11.18
N ASN A 38 -25.36 6.08 -10.04
CA ASN A 38 -24.83 4.76 -9.65
C ASN A 38 -25.90 3.73 -9.26
N ALA A 39 -27.18 3.99 -9.53
CA ALA A 39 -28.21 2.97 -9.33
C ALA A 39 -28.16 1.96 -10.49
N ILE A 40 -28.01 0.67 -10.18
CA ILE A 40 -28.30 -0.39 -11.14
C ILE A 40 -29.78 -0.21 -11.54
N PRO A 41 -30.13 -0.07 -12.83
CA PRO A 41 -31.53 0.07 -13.22
C PRO A 41 -32.29 -1.20 -12.81
N ALA A 42 -33.51 -1.04 -12.32
CA ALA A 42 -34.33 -2.18 -11.90
C ALA A 42 -34.47 -3.19 -13.06
N PRO A 43 -34.52 -4.52 -12.79
CA PRO A 43 -34.74 -5.52 -13.82
C PRO A 43 -35.98 -5.19 -14.67
N PRO A 44 -35.94 -5.39 -15.99
CA PRO A 44 -37.09 -5.10 -16.85
C PRO A 44 -38.29 -5.95 -16.44
N THR A 45 -39.45 -5.31 -16.29
CA THR A 45 -40.72 -6.00 -16.06
C THR A 45 -41.13 -6.72 -17.36
N ARG A 46 -41.46 -8.02 -17.27
CA ARG A 46 -41.75 -8.86 -18.44
C ARG A 46 -42.97 -8.29 -19.20
N GLY A 47 -42.80 -7.96 -20.49
CA GLY A 47 -43.87 -7.48 -21.37
C GLY A 47 -43.88 -5.98 -21.70
N GLN A 48 -42.81 -5.24 -21.36
CA GLN A 48 -42.61 -3.86 -21.79
C GLN A 48 -41.36 -3.73 -22.65
N LYS A 49 -41.48 -2.97 -23.76
CA LYS A 49 -40.35 -2.58 -24.60
C LYS A 49 -39.29 -1.91 -23.75
N SER A 50 -38.09 -2.48 -23.71
CA SER A 50 -37.00 -1.99 -22.86
C SER A 50 -35.68 -2.05 -23.60
N VAL A 51 -34.81 -1.07 -23.32
CA VAL A 51 -33.41 -1.09 -23.79
C VAL A 51 -32.60 -2.08 -22.97
N ALA A 52 -31.42 -2.45 -23.45
CA ALA A 52 -30.55 -3.33 -22.68
C ALA A 52 -30.07 -2.64 -21.39
N ILE A 53 -30.09 -3.39 -20.28
CA ILE A 53 -29.82 -2.87 -18.93
C ILE A 53 -28.67 -3.65 -18.30
N PRO A 54 -27.65 -3.00 -17.71
CA PRO A 54 -26.62 -3.69 -16.96
C PRO A 54 -27.18 -4.53 -15.79
N LYS A 55 -26.81 -5.82 -15.73
CA LYS A 55 -27.12 -6.73 -14.62
C LYS A 55 -26.23 -6.46 -13.40
N ASN A 56 -24.96 -6.15 -13.65
CA ASN A 56 -23.97 -5.84 -12.63
C ASN A 56 -23.53 -4.37 -12.72
N ASN A 57 -22.85 -3.89 -11.68
CA ASN A 57 -22.47 -2.48 -11.56
C ASN A 57 -21.51 -2.07 -12.69
N PRO A 58 -21.90 -1.14 -13.61
CA PRO A 58 -21.01 -0.68 -14.67
C PRO A 58 -19.74 0.01 -14.16
N GLY A 59 -19.82 0.65 -12.98
CA GLY A 59 -18.68 1.27 -12.32
C GLY A 59 -17.67 0.28 -11.73
N ALA A 60 -17.91 -1.04 -11.86
CA ALA A 60 -16.98 -2.10 -11.47
C ALA A 60 -16.33 -2.79 -12.68
N TRP A 61 -16.70 -2.44 -13.92
CA TRP A 61 -16.13 -3.08 -15.11
C TRP A 61 -14.71 -2.60 -15.38
N ALA A 62 -14.45 -1.30 -15.22
CA ALA A 62 -13.10 -0.72 -15.24
C ALA A 62 -12.74 -0.22 -13.83
N THR A 63 -11.68 -0.78 -13.24
CA THR A 63 -11.20 -0.46 -11.89
C THR A 63 -9.78 0.11 -11.93
N THR A 64 -9.30 0.62 -10.80
CA THR A 64 -7.92 1.12 -10.66
C THR A 64 -6.87 0.06 -11.00
N ASN A 65 -7.16 -1.23 -10.80
CA ASN A 65 -6.24 -2.32 -11.12
C ASN A 65 -6.13 -2.57 -12.63
N ASP A 66 -7.09 -2.08 -13.42
CA ASP A 66 -7.12 -2.24 -14.86
C ASP A 66 -6.47 -1.05 -15.59
N TYR A 67 -5.83 -0.15 -14.82
CA TYR A 67 -5.11 0.99 -15.38
C TYR A 67 -3.89 0.48 -16.17
N PRO A 68 -3.76 0.83 -17.47
CA PRO A 68 -2.60 0.45 -18.25
C PRO A 68 -1.31 0.97 -17.59
N THR A 69 -0.34 0.08 -17.37
CA THR A 69 0.90 0.42 -16.65
C THR A 69 1.65 1.59 -17.31
N LYS A 70 1.64 1.65 -18.64
CA LYS A 70 2.24 2.75 -19.42
C LYS A 70 1.52 4.07 -19.15
N ALA A 71 0.18 4.10 -19.24
CA ALA A 71 -0.62 5.28 -18.93
C ALA A 71 -0.42 5.75 -17.48
N LEU A 72 -0.30 4.81 -16.53
CA LEU A 72 -0.03 5.14 -15.12
C LEU A 72 1.36 5.75 -14.94
N SER A 73 2.39 5.19 -15.57
CA SER A 73 3.77 5.69 -15.48
C SER A 73 3.94 7.09 -16.08
N GLU A 74 3.19 7.39 -17.14
CA GLU A 74 3.23 8.67 -17.84
C GLU A 74 2.21 9.68 -17.30
N ARG A 75 1.55 9.33 -16.20
CA ARG A 75 0.52 10.15 -15.55
C ARG A 75 -0.64 10.60 -16.45
N ARG A 76 -1.03 9.76 -17.41
CA ARG A 76 -2.10 10.04 -18.37
C ARG A 76 -3.46 9.80 -17.75
N GLU A 77 -4.39 10.71 -17.95
CA GLU A 77 -5.78 10.65 -17.46
C GLU A 77 -6.75 11.01 -18.58
N GLY A 78 -8.02 10.64 -18.46
CA GLY A 78 -9.01 10.98 -19.49
C GLY A 78 -10.36 10.33 -19.26
N THR A 79 -11.31 10.56 -20.18
CA THR A 79 -12.64 9.93 -20.13
C THR A 79 -12.95 9.28 -21.47
N THR A 80 -13.11 7.97 -21.46
CA THR A 80 -13.51 7.19 -22.65
C THR A 80 -15.02 7.04 -22.65
N GLY A 81 -15.71 7.59 -23.65
CA GLY A 81 -17.11 7.26 -23.94
C GLY A 81 -17.20 6.06 -24.87
N PHE A 82 -18.14 5.15 -24.61
CA PHE A 82 -18.30 3.93 -25.38
C PHE A 82 -19.77 3.58 -25.62
N LYS A 83 -19.99 2.74 -26.63
CA LYS A 83 -21.25 2.09 -26.97
C LYS A 83 -21.00 0.60 -27.16
N VAL A 84 -21.80 -0.24 -26.51
CA VAL A 84 -21.72 -1.69 -26.56
C VAL A 84 -22.98 -2.27 -27.20
N LEU A 85 -22.80 -3.22 -28.11
CA LEU A 85 -23.85 -4.06 -28.69
C LEU A 85 -24.01 -5.29 -27.82
N ILE A 86 -25.26 -5.68 -27.56
CA ILE A 86 -25.64 -6.74 -26.64
C ILE A 86 -26.58 -7.70 -27.39
N ASP A 87 -26.27 -8.99 -27.34
CA ASP A 87 -27.10 -10.01 -27.96
C ASP A 87 -28.41 -10.25 -27.19
N ALA A 88 -29.32 -11.04 -27.78
CA ALA A 88 -30.56 -11.46 -27.14
C ALA A 88 -30.35 -12.34 -25.88
N SER A 89 -29.13 -12.80 -25.60
CA SER A 89 -28.76 -13.53 -24.37
C SER A 89 -28.29 -12.59 -23.25
N GLY A 90 -28.03 -11.32 -23.57
CA GLY A 90 -27.53 -10.32 -22.64
C GLY A 90 -25.99 -10.27 -22.51
N ASN A 91 -25.26 -10.81 -23.49
CA ASN A 91 -23.81 -10.73 -23.55
C ASN A 91 -23.36 -9.60 -24.49
N PRO A 92 -22.29 -8.87 -24.14
CA PRO A 92 -21.72 -7.87 -25.03
C PRO A 92 -21.02 -8.55 -26.23
N THR A 93 -21.37 -8.14 -27.45
CA THR A 93 -20.84 -8.70 -28.71
C THR A 93 -19.87 -7.76 -29.41
N ALA A 94 -20.03 -6.45 -29.26
CA ALA A 94 -19.10 -5.46 -29.79
C ALA A 94 -19.03 -4.22 -28.90
N CYS A 95 -17.85 -3.62 -28.77
CA CYS A 95 -17.65 -2.33 -28.10
C CYS A 95 -17.02 -1.34 -29.08
N SER A 96 -17.58 -0.12 -29.12
CA SER A 96 -17.09 0.98 -29.94
C SER A 96 -16.89 2.22 -29.07
N VAL A 97 -15.79 2.95 -29.29
CA VAL A 97 -15.48 4.19 -28.58
C VAL A 97 -16.21 5.34 -29.28
N THR A 98 -17.10 6.02 -28.56
CA THR A 98 -17.86 7.17 -29.05
C THR A 98 -17.22 8.51 -28.66
N GLN A 99 -16.36 8.51 -27.64
CA GLN A 99 -15.54 9.65 -27.25
C GLN A 99 -14.17 9.15 -26.79
N ALA A 100 -13.10 9.56 -27.47
CA ALA A 100 -11.75 9.20 -27.08
C ALA A 100 -11.33 9.93 -25.79
N SER A 101 -10.55 9.25 -24.95
CA SER A 101 -9.98 9.83 -23.72
C SER A 101 -8.80 10.76 -23.98
N GLY A 102 -8.28 10.78 -25.20
CA GLY A 102 -6.99 11.40 -25.56
C GLY A 102 -5.83 10.40 -25.59
N HIS A 103 -6.04 9.16 -25.14
CA HIS A 103 -5.02 8.12 -25.09
C HIS A 103 -5.60 6.75 -25.52
N ALA A 104 -5.04 6.19 -26.60
CA ALA A 104 -5.58 4.96 -27.21
C ALA A 104 -5.55 3.74 -26.27
N ASP A 105 -4.58 3.67 -25.36
CA ASP A 105 -4.45 2.58 -24.38
C ASP A 105 -5.56 2.61 -23.31
N LEU A 106 -6.00 3.80 -22.89
CA LEU A 106 -7.16 3.95 -21.99
C LEU A 106 -8.47 3.60 -22.69
N ASP A 107 -8.59 3.93 -23.98
CA ASP A 107 -9.76 3.63 -24.79
C ASP A 107 -9.89 2.12 -25.07
N GLU A 108 -8.77 1.47 -25.38
CA GLU A 108 -8.69 0.02 -25.56
C GLU A 108 -8.98 -0.73 -24.25
N ALA A 109 -8.38 -0.30 -23.14
CA ALA A 109 -8.62 -0.90 -21.82
C ALA A 109 -10.11 -0.81 -21.44
N THR A 110 -10.77 0.30 -21.77
CA THR A 110 -12.21 0.47 -21.56
C THR A 110 -13.00 -0.63 -22.26
N CYS A 111 -12.83 -0.77 -23.58
CA CYS A 111 -13.59 -1.76 -24.33
C CYS A 111 -13.26 -3.20 -23.92
N ASN A 112 -11.99 -3.53 -23.69
CA ASN A 112 -11.58 -4.87 -23.24
C ASN A 112 -12.24 -5.27 -21.91
N ASN A 113 -12.31 -4.33 -20.96
CA ASN A 113 -12.90 -4.58 -19.65
C ASN A 113 -14.43 -4.75 -19.72
N ILE A 114 -15.11 -3.93 -20.52
CA ILE A 114 -16.57 -4.02 -20.72
C ILE A 114 -16.93 -5.34 -21.40
N MET A 115 -16.19 -5.74 -22.43
CA MET A 115 -16.42 -7.02 -23.11
C MET A 115 -16.21 -8.22 -22.19
N ARG A 116 -15.29 -8.14 -21.21
CA ARG A 116 -14.99 -9.23 -20.27
C ARG A 116 -15.92 -9.30 -19.06
N ARG A 117 -16.36 -8.15 -18.53
CA ARG A 117 -17.07 -8.06 -17.24
C ARG A 117 -18.50 -7.54 -17.36
N GLY A 118 -18.85 -6.96 -18.51
CA GLY A 118 -20.19 -6.47 -18.79
C GLY A 118 -21.18 -7.62 -18.86
N THR A 119 -22.22 -7.56 -18.04
CA THR A 119 -23.34 -8.49 -18.12
C THR A 119 -24.62 -7.69 -18.19
N PHE A 120 -25.52 -8.04 -19.10
CA PHE A 120 -26.72 -7.25 -19.39
C PHE A 120 -27.99 -8.11 -19.37
N TYR A 121 -29.10 -7.49 -19.04
CA TYR A 121 -30.41 -7.92 -19.49
C TYR A 121 -30.56 -7.48 -20.95
N PRO A 122 -30.92 -8.38 -21.88
CA PRO A 122 -31.13 -8.02 -23.27
C PRO A 122 -32.27 -7.02 -23.41
N ALA A 123 -32.29 -6.28 -24.52
CA ALA A 123 -33.43 -5.44 -24.85
C ALA A 123 -34.67 -6.32 -25.08
N GLN A 124 -35.86 -5.78 -24.84
CA GLN A 124 -37.12 -6.48 -25.09
C GLN A 124 -37.96 -5.72 -26.12
N ASP A 125 -38.62 -6.45 -27.01
CA ASP A 125 -39.61 -5.91 -27.93
C ASP A 125 -40.97 -5.66 -27.23
N GLU A 126 -41.96 -5.16 -27.97
CA GLU A 126 -43.31 -4.87 -27.43
C GLU A 126 -44.05 -6.12 -26.92
N LYS A 127 -43.59 -7.32 -27.28
CA LYS A 127 -44.14 -8.60 -26.86
C LYS A 127 -43.33 -9.23 -25.72
N GLY A 128 -42.27 -8.56 -25.25
CA GLY A 128 -41.37 -9.05 -24.20
C GLY A 128 -40.34 -10.08 -24.69
N ALA A 129 -40.15 -10.23 -26.00
CA ALA A 129 -39.14 -11.10 -26.57
C ALA A 129 -37.76 -10.44 -26.47
N ALA A 130 -36.74 -11.20 -26.08
CA ALA A 130 -35.38 -10.69 -26.00
C ALA A 130 -34.80 -10.45 -27.40
N ILE A 131 -34.35 -9.23 -27.65
CA ILE A 131 -33.77 -8.77 -28.91
C ILE A 131 -32.39 -8.17 -28.65
N GLU A 132 -31.63 -7.96 -29.73
CA GLU A 132 -30.38 -7.22 -29.65
C GLU A 132 -30.62 -5.80 -29.15
N GLY A 133 -29.71 -5.33 -28.31
CA GLY A 133 -29.80 -4.02 -27.67
C GLY A 133 -28.46 -3.30 -27.69
N GLU A 134 -28.53 -1.99 -27.51
CA GLU A 134 -27.35 -1.16 -27.40
C GLU A 134 -27.35 -0.47 -26.04
N TRP A 135 -26.15 -0.28 -25.49
CA TRP A 135 -25.97 0.48 -24.26
C TRP A 135 -24.74 1.37 -24.37
N SER A 136 -24.79 2.57 -23.80
CA SER A 136 -23.69 3.52 -23.86
C SER A 136 -23.40 4.12 -22.50
N SER A 137 -22.13 4.31 -22.18
CA SER A 137 -21.69 4.96 -20.95
C SER A 137 -20.28 5.52 -21.12
N ARG A 138 -19.67 5.96 -20.01
CA ARG A 138 -18.32 6.54 -19.99
C ARG A 138 -17.51 5.94 -18.85
N VAL A 139 -16.23 5.73 -19.09
CA VAL A 139 -15.23 5.39 -18.06
C VAL A 139 -14.31 6.58 -17.85
N ARG A 140 -14.16 7.02 -16.60
CA ARG A 140 -13.23 8.08 -16.23
C ARG A 140 -11.95 7.45 -15.65
N TRP A 141 -10.84 7.62 -16.36
CA TRP A 141 -9.52 7.22 -15.94
C TRP A 141 -8.86 8.37 -15.20
N GLN A 142 -8.66 8.18 -13.90
CA GLN A 142 -7.95 9.11 -13.05
C GLN A 142 -6.96 8.36 -12.19
N ILE A 143 -5.78 8.94 -12.06
CA ILE A 143 -4.76 8.48 -11.16
C ILE A 143 -5.21 8.87 -9.77
N PRO A 144 -5.32 7.91 -8.84
CA PRO A 144 -5.65 8.24 -7.47
C PRO A 144 -4.58 9.20 -6.94
N THR A 145 -4.96 10.46 -6.72
CA THR A 145 -4.19 11.37 -5.88
C THR A 145 -4.30 10.82 -4.47
N ILE A 146 -3.35 9.96 -4.10
CA ILE A 146 -3.09 9.70 -2.69
C ILE A 146 -2.86 11.08 -2.07
N PHE A 147 -3.72 11.44 -1.11
CA PHE A 147 -3.93 12.77 -0.51
C PHE A 147 -4.99 13.68 -1.17
N SER A 148 -6.27 13.36 -1.00
CA SER A 148 -7.27 14.25 -0.35
C SER A 148 -8.70 13.76 -0.60
N SER A 149 -9.47 13.63 0.47
CA SER A 149 -10.85 13.17 0.52
C SER A 149 -11.86 14.31 0.37
N ALA A 150 -12.77 14.23 -0.62
CA ALA A 150 -14.15 14.79 -0.60
C ALA A 150 -14.81 14.45 -1.97
N SER A 151 -16.08 14.03 -2.14
CA SER A 151 -17.24 13.99 -1.26
C SER A 151 -18.29 12.99 -1.81
N GLN A 152 -18.86 12.17 -0.92
CA GLN A 152 -20.20 11.55 -0.99
C GLN A 152 -20.52 10.48 -2.07
N THR A 153 -19.83 9.34 -2.00
CA THR A 153 -20.47 7.99 -2.07
C THR A 153 -19.60 6.94 -1.34
N ILE A 154 -18.92 7.38 -0.27
CA ILE A 154 -17.88 6.63 0.44
C ILE A 154 -18.47 6.00 1.71
N ALA A 155 -19.50 5.18 1.56
CA ALA A 155 -19.91 4.24 2.61
C ALA A 155 -19.78 2.79 2.15
N ASP A 156 -19.63 2.55 0.84
CA ASP A 156 -19.74 1.20 0.26
C ASP A 156 -18.42 0.64 -0.33
N ARG A 157 -17.40 1.49 -0.53
CA ARG A 157 -16.10 1.08 -1.10
C ARG A 157 -14.98 0.86 -0.08
N SER A 158 -15.20 1.20 1.19
CA SER A 158 -14.20 1.06 2.24
C SER A 158 -14.26 -0.30 2.93
N PHE A 159 -14.74 -1.34 2.24
CA PHE A 159 -14.87 -2.69 2.78
C PHE A 159 -13.80 -3.63 2.21
N PRO A 160 -13.10 -4.41 3.07
CA PRO A 160 -13.25 -4.41 4.52
C PRO A 160 -12.76 -3.09 5.14
N ARG A 161 -13.50 -2.58 6.13
CA ARG A 161 -13.11 -1.38 6.89
C ARG A 161 -11.73 -1.63 7.44
N PRO A 162 -10.75 -0.75 7.24
CA PRO A 162 -9.37 -1.02 7.63
C PRO A 162 -9.29 -1.27 9.15
N PRO A 163 -8.32 -2.11 9.59
CA PRO A 163 -8.09 -2.32 11.01
C PRO A 163 -7.88 -0.98 11.71
N LYS A 164 -8.54 -0.79 12.85
CA LYS A 164 -8.38 0.42 13.68
C LYS A 164 -7.53 0.10 14.87
N ILE A 165 -6.70 1.03 15.30
CA ILE A 165 -5.94 0.88 16.54
C ILE A 165 -6.90 0.74 17.73
N ALA A 166 -6.69 -0.28 18.56
CA ALA A 166 -7.51 -0.53 19.73
C ALA A 166 -7.17 0.45 20.88
N ASP A 167 -5.88 0.75 21.06
CA ASP A 167 -5.39 1.72 22.05
C ASP A 167 -4.32 2.61 21.43
N PHE A 168 -4.60 3.91 21.29
CA PHE A 168 -3.65 4.87 20.73
C PHE A 168 -2.41 5.08 21.61
N LYS A 169 -2.46 4.76 22.92
CA LYS A 169 -1.30 4.88 23.81
C LYS A 169 -0.16 3.95 23.39
N GLN A 170 -0.48 2.83 22.72
CA GLN A 170 0.54 1.90 22.21
C GLN A 170 1.39 2.48 21.07
N LEU A 171 0.92 3.55 20.41
CA LEU A 171 1.67 4.26 19.36
C LEU A 171 2.76 5.18 19.91
N GLN A 172 2.74 5.46 21.21
CA GLN A 172 3.71 6.37 21.80
C GLN A 172 5.09 5.71 21.84
N ILE A 173 6.02 6.26 21.07
CA ILE A 173 7.43 5.89 21.12
C ILE A 173 8.02 6.47 22.40
N LYS A 174 8.40 5.62 23.34
CA LYS A 174 9.11 6.07 24.55
C LYS A 174 10.59 6.24 24.24
N GLU A 175 11.27 7.04 25.04
CA GLU A 175 12.73 7.16 24.96
C GLU A 175 13.44 5.80 25.12
N SER A 176 12.89 4.92 25.97
CA SER A 176 13.39 3.53 26.12
C SER A 176 13.20 2.65 24.89
N ASP A 177 12.34 3.05 23.95
CA ASP A 177 12.11 2.34 22.70
C ASP A 177 13.09 2.76 21.61
N TYR A 178 13.92 3.79 21.84
CA TYR A 178 14.98 4.17 20.92
C TYR A 178 16.06 3.09 20.89
N PRO A 179 16.46 2.59 19.70
CA PRO A 179 17.58 1.64 19.62
C PRO A 179 18.87 2.26 20.15
N ALA A 180 19.59 1.53 21.01
CA ALA A 180 20.80 2.05 21.67
C ALA A 180 21.93 2.35 20.67
N ASP A 181 22.03 1.57 19.59
CA ASP A 181 22.94 1.78 18.47
C ASP A 181 22.56 3.06 17.69
N ALA A 182 21.28 3.21 17.33
CA ALA A 182 20.78 4.42 16.68
C ALA A 182 20.99 5.67 17.54
N LEU A 183 20.80 5.56 18.86
CA LEU A 183 21.00 6.66 19.81
C LEU A 183 22.48 7.05 19.91
N ALA A 184 23.38 6.07 19.96
CA ALA A 184 24.82 6.30 20.04
C ALA A 184 25.40 6.94 18.77
N GLU A 185 24.80 6.65 17.61
CA GLU A 185 25.21 7.20 16.31
C GLU A 185 24.42 8.45 15.90
N GLY A 186 23.41 8.86 16.68
CA GLY A 186 22.61 10.05 16.40
C GLY A 186 21.66 9.89 15.20
N PHE A 187 21.31 8.66 14.84
CA PHE A 187 20.39 8.39 13.72
C PHE A 187 18.98 8.83 14.07
N GLN A 188 18.29 9.45 13.12
CA GLN A 188 16.91 9.91 13.23
C GLN A 188 16.23 9.82 11.86
N GLY A 189 14.90 9.82 11.81
CA GLY A 189 14.19 9.73 10.53
C GLY A 189 12.74 9.26 10.66
N ARG A 190 12.10 9.00 9.53
CA ARG A 190 10.72 8.51 9.45
C ARG A 190 10.69 7.15 8.78
N THR A 191 10.11 6.16 9.45
CA THR A 191 9.83 4.83 8.88
C THR A 191 8.32 4.71 8.64
N GLU A 192 7.91 4.28 7.45
CA GLU A 192 6.51 3.94 7.17
C GLU A 192 6.38 2.42 7.05
N VAL A 193 5.41 1.84 7.75
CA VAL A 193 5.17 0.40 7.78
C VAL A 193 3.76 0.07 7.30
N ALA A 194 3.64 -1.05 6.59
CA ALA A 194 2.37 -1.70 6.26
C ALA A 194 2.22 -2.95 7.11
N LEU A 195 1.14 -3.01 7.90
CA LEU A 195 0.87 -4.08 8.87
C LEU A 195 -0.29 -4.94 8.38
N GLY A 196 -0.05 -6.24 8.22
CA GLY A 196 -1.12 -7.23 8.08
C GLY A 196 -1.67 -7.58 9.46
N VAL A 197 -2.97 -7.34 9.65
CA VAL A 197 -3.69 -7.58 10.90
C VAL A 197 -4.62 -8.77 10.71
N SER A 198 -4.55 -9.74 11.63
CA SER A 198 -5.42 -10.92 11.65
C SER A 198 -6.88 -10.58 11.98
N PRO A 199 -7.83 -11.50 11.77
CA PRO A 199 -9.22 -11.33 12.22
C PRO A 199 -9.35 -11.23 13.75
N THR A 200 -8.31 -11.61 14.49
CA THR A 200 -8.23 -11.45 15.96
C THR A 200 -7.61 -10.11 16.39
N GLY A 201 -7.23 -9.25 15.43
CA GLY A 201 -6.69 -7.93 15.74
C GLY A 201 -5.21 -7.92 16.10
N SER A 202 -4.46 -9.00 15.79
CA SER A 202 -3.02 -9.07 16.05
C SER A 202 -2.23 -8.88 14.75
N VAL A 203 -1.08 -8.22 14.83
CA VAL A 203 -0.23 -7.99 13.65
C VAL A 203 0.51 -9.29 13.31
N VAL A 204 0.21 -9.86 12.15
CA VAL A 204 0.81 -11.10 11.62
C VAL A 204 1.93 -10.82 10.62
N VAL A 205 1.88 -9.68 9.93
CA VAL A 205 2.86 -9.27 8.93
C VAL A 205 3.25 -7.80 9.18
N CYS A 206 4.53 -7.48 9.08
CA CYS A 206 5.03 -6.10 9.07
C CYS A 206 6.01 -5.93 7.91
N THR A 207 5.72 -5.00 7.02
CA THR A 207 6.54 -4.68 5.85
C THR A 207 6.92 -3.20 5.88
N ILE A 208 8.17 -2.88 5.56
CA ILE A 208 8.61 -1.49 5.45
C ILE A 208 8.14 -0.94 4.10
N ALA A 209 7.22 0.03 4.13
CA ALA A 209 6.74 0.74 2.95
C ALA A 209 7.70 1.88 2.58
N LYS A 210 8.31 2.52 3.58
CA LYS A 210 9.36 3.54 3.41
C LYS A 210 10.39 3.42 4.51
N THR A 211 11.65 3.30 4.12
CA THR A 211 12.79 3.22 5.05
C THR A 211 13.12 4.60 5.63
N SER A 212 13.59 4.61 6.88
CA SER A 212 14.22 5.78 7.51
C SER A 212 15.63 6.07 6.99
N GLY A 213 16.22 5.16 6.23
CA GLY A 213 17.64 5.16 5.87
C GLY A 213 18.53 4.40 6.87
N HIS A 214 17.98 3.91 7.99
CA HIS A 214 18.73 3.20 9.02
C HIS A 214 18.03 1.88 9.42
N THR A 215 18.69 0.75 9.21
CA THR A 215 18.15 -0.59 9.50
C THR A 215 17.72 -0.76 10.95
N SER A 216 18.42 -0.14 11.90
CA SER A 216 18.09 -0.21 13.34
C SER A 216 16.74 0.43 13.67
N LEU A 217 16.44 1.59 13.09
CA LEU A 217 15.16 2.28 13.24
C LEU A 217 14.02 1.53 12.54
N ASP A 218 14.28 1.00 11.33
CA ASP A 218 13.27 0.25 10.57
C ASP A 218 12.90 -1.07 11.26
N GLN A 219 13.91 -1.83 11.71
CA GLN A 219 13.69 -3.06 12.45
C GLN A 219 12.91 -2.81 13.73
N LYS A 220 13.29 -1.77 14.49
CA LYS A 220 12.60 -1.41 15.73
C LYS A 220 11.15 -1.01 15.49
N SER A 221 10.88 -0.32 14.39
CA SER A 221 9.51 0.06 13.98
C SER A 221 8.61 -1.18 13.84
N CYS A 222 9.10 -2.22 13.15
CA CYS A 222 8.36 -3.48 13.06
C CYS A 222 8.27 -4.24 14.39
N ASP A 223 9.33 -4.24 15.21
CA ASP A 223 9.32 -4.92 16.51
C ASP A 223 8.32 -4.30 17.50
N LEU A 224 8.13 -2.98 17.45
CA LEU A 224 7.10 -2.28 18.22
C LEU A 224 5.72 -2.55 17.64
N ALA A 225 5.56 -2.41 16.32
CA ALA A 225 4.27 -2.61 15.64
C ALA A 225 3.69 -4.02 15.85
N ARG A 226 4.53 -5.06 15.91
CA ARG A 226 4.08 -6.45 16.18
C ARG A 226 3.38 -6.63 17.52
N LYS A 227 3.63 -5.75 18.49
CA LYS A 227 3.01 -5.80 19.83
C LYS A 227 1.66 -5.09 19.89
N TRP A 228 1.33 -4.31 18.88
CA TRP A 228 0.11 -3.50 18.86
C TRP A 228 -1.13 -4.36 18.67
N LYS A 229 -2.22 -3.90 19.28
CA LYS A 229 -3.55 -4.50 19.14
C LYS A 229 -4.46 -3.61 18.31
N PHE A 230 -5.22 -4.24 17.44
CA PHE A 230 -6.14 -3.61 16.51
C PHE A 230 -7.54 -4.17 16.69
N ASN A 231 -8.53 -3.34 16.44
CA ASN A 231 -9.84 -3.81 16.01
C ASN A 231 -9.66 -4.30 14.56
N PRO A 232 -9.98 -5.57 14.26
CA PRO A 232 -9.69 -6.19 12.97
C PRO A 232 -10.44 -5.48 11.83
N ALA A 233 -10.03 -5.76 10.60
CA ALA A 233 -10.75 -5.26 9.46
C ALA A 233 -12.17 -5.85 9.45
N ALA A 234 -13.19 -5.06 9.14
CA ALA A 234 -14.57 -5.51 9.17
C ALA A 234 -15.13 -5.62 7.76
N ALA A 235 -15.54 -6.81 7.34
CA ALA A 235 -16.23 -7.05 6.08
C ALA A 235 -17.62 -6.39 6.06
N ARG A 236 -18.29 -6.42 4.91
CA ARG A 236 -19.57 -5.72 4.67
C ARG A 236 -20.70 -6.24 5.56
N ASP A 237 -20.65 -7.52 5.88
CA ASP A 237 -21.51 -8.25 6.81
C ASP A 237 -21.13 -8.05 8.29
N GLY A 238 -20.05 -7.32 8.57
CA GLY A 238 -19.58 -7.03 9.91
C GLY A 238 -18.63 -8.09 10.49
N TYR A 239 -18.33 -9.18 9.77
CA TYR A 239 -17.37 -10.16 10.24
C TYR A 239 -15.95 -9.60 10.23
N ALA A 240 -15.17 -10.00 11.24
CA ALA A 240 -13.75 -9.71 11.30
C ALA A 240 -13.01 -10.50 10.22
N VAL A 241 -12.21 -9.79 9.42
CA VAL A 241 -11.37 -10.35 8.36
C VAL A 241 -9.95 -9.81 8.50
N GLU A 242 -9.03 -10.44 7.77
CA GLU A 242 -7.68 -9.91 7.63
C GLU A 242 -7.69 -8.56 6.90
N GLY A 243 -6.79 -7.67 7.29
CA GLY A 243 -6.65 -6.39 6.60
C GLY A 243 -5.31 -5.73 6.83
N VAL A 244 -5.03 -4.73 5.99
CA VAL A 244 -3.76 -4.01 6.02
C VAL A 244 -3.97 -2.62 6.62
N SER A 245 -3.06 -2.21 7.50
CA SER A 245 -3.03 -0.86 8.07
C SER A 245 -1.64 -0.24 7.91
N ALA A 246 -1.58 1.02 7.45
CA ALA A 246 -0.33 1.76 7.26
C ALA A 246 -0.08 2.72 8.44
N HIS A 247 1.15 2.76 8.95
CA HIS A 247 1.54 3.62 10.07
C HIS A 247 2.93 4.23 9.87
N SER A 248 3.13 5.41 10.43
CA SER A 248 4.41 6.12 10.43
C SER A 248 5.02 6.16 11.83
N PHE A 249 6.32 5.87 11.92
CA PHE A 249 7.15 6.07 13.10
C PHE A 249 8.04 7.29 12.87
N ASP A 250 7.93 8.28 13.76
CA ASP A 250 8.77 9.48 13.76
C ASP A 250 9.87 9.31 14.82
N TRP A 251 11.05 8.88 14.39
CA TRP A 251 12.22 8.73 15.25
C TRP A 251 12.92 10.08 15.41
N ARG A 252 12.84 10.64 16.62
CA ARG A 252 13.50 11.89 16.98
C ARG A 252 14.39 11.65 18.19
N LEU A 253 15.60 12.18 18.14
CA LEU A 253 16.54 12.11 19.25
C LEU A 253 15.93 12.76 20.51
N PRO A 254 16.00 12.09 21.68
CA PRO A 254 15.54 12.65 22.94
C PRO A 254 16.32 13.91 23.32
N LYS A 255 15.63 14.91 23.90
CA LYS A 255 16.28 16.15 24.36
C LYS A 255 17.27 15.80 25.48
N GLY A 256 18.56 16.02 25.25
CA GLY A 256 19.66 15.67 26.18
C GLY A 256 20.68 14.69 25.59
N SER A 257 20.38 14.05 24.45
CA SER A 257 21.31 13.18 23.71
C SER A 257 22.39 13.94 22.92
N PHE A 258 22.33 15.28 22.87
CA PHE A 258 23.30 16.19 22.24
C PHE A 258 24.71 16.19 22.89
N GLY A 259 24.93 15.37 23.92
CA GLY A 259 26.19 15.32 24.69
C GLY A 259 27.00 14.04 24.51
N LEU A 260 26.53 13.06 23.73
CA LEU A 260 27.43 11.99 23.31
C LEU A 260 28.36 12.58 22.25
N PRO A 261 29.69 12.64 22.48
CA PRO A 261 30.60 13.02 21.41
C PRO A 261 30.29 12.10 20.23
N PRO A 262 30.20 12.61 18.99
CA PRO A 262 30.14 11.73 17.84
C PRO A 262 31.30 10.75 18.03
N ARG A 263 30.99 9.46 18.14
CA ARG A 263 32.07 8.48 18.01
C ARG A 263 32.77 8.87 16.72
N PRO A 264 34.10 9.08 16.73
CA PRO A 264 34.79 9.42 15.50
C PRO A 264 34.35 8.40 14.48
N ILE A 265 33.78 8.89 13.37
CA ILE A 265 33.53 8.12 12.16
C ILE A 265 34.91 7.72 11.68
N THR A 266 35.49 6.74 12.37
CA THR A 266 36.51 5.92 11.77
C THR A 266 35.72 5.16 10.74
N GLU A 267 35.92 5.49 9.47
CA GLU A 267 35.61 4.60 8.36
C GLU A 267 36.36 3.30 8.64
N ARG A 268 35.79 2.45 9.49
CA ARG A 268 36.39 1.19 9.89
C ARG A 268 36.14 0.25 8.73
N ASN A 269 37.21 -0.19 8.08
CA ASN A 269 37.14 -1.24 7.09
C ASN A 269 36.73 -2.56 7.79
N PRO A 270 35.53 -3.10 7.56
CA PRO A 270 35.10 -4.35 8.19
C PRO A 270 35.87 -5.58 7.66
N PHE A 271 36.62 -5.39 6.56
CA PHE A 271 37.50 -6.38 5.93
C PHE A 271 38.97 -6.03 6.15
N GLU A 272 39.32 -5.46 7.31
CA GLU A 272 40.72 -5.11 7.60
C GLU A 272 41.61 -6.36 7.76
N LYS A 273 41.04 -7.48 8.19
CA LYS A 273 41.76 -8.75 8.41
C LYS A 273 41.04 -9.91 7.71
N PRO A 274 41.79 -10.90 7.21
CA PRO A 274 41.20 -12.12 6.68
C PRO A 274 40.49 -12.92 7.78
N GLY A 275 39.53 -13.75 7.39
CA GLY A 275 38.74 -14.54 8.34
C GLY A 275 37.88 -15.59 7.68
N MET A 276 37.29 -16.47 8.49
CA MET A 276 36.42 -17.54 8.03
C MET A 276 35.10 -17.56 8.80
N ILE A 277 34.00 -17.64 8.05
CA ILE A 277 32.65 -17.79 8.57
C ILE A 277 32.22 -19.23 8.28
N THR A 278 31.76 -19.94 9.31
CA THR A 278 31.23 -21.30 9.17
C THR A 278 29.75 -21.31 9.54
N LEU A 279 28.90 -21.79 8.64
CA LEU A 279 27.47 -22.00 8.87
C LEU A 279 27.17 -23.49 8.81
N THR A 280 26.64 -24.03 9.91
CA THR A 280 26.28 -25.44 10.06
C THR A 280 24.76 -25.57 10.07
N LEU A 281 24.23 -26.32 9.12
CA LEU A 281 22.80 -26.58 8.94
C LEU A 281 22.55 -28.08 9.07
N ASP A 282 21.77 -28.50 10.07
CA ASP A 282 21.38 -29.89 10.24
C ASP A 282 19.97 -30.09 9.68
N PHE A 283 19.81 -30.95 8.68
CA PHE A 283 18.52 -31.35 8.13
C PHE A 283 18.13 -32.74 8.60
N ASP A 284 16.85 -32.92 8.93
CA ASP A 284 16.28 -34.23 9.25
C ASP A 284 16.02 -35.08 7.99
N SER A 285 15.56 -36.32 8.18
CA SER A 285 15.21 -37.25 7.10
C SER A 285 14.03 -36.79 6.23
N ASP A 286 13.28 -35.77 6.65
CA ASP A 286 12.18 -35.17 5.88
C ASP A 286 12.63 -33.89 5.15
N GLY A 287 13.93 -33.56 5.22
CA GLY A 287 14.52 -32.39 4.60
C GLY A 287 14.16 -31.08 5.30
N LYS A 288 13.68 -31.13 6.54
CA LYS A 288 13.41 -29.93 7.35
C LYS A 288 14.67 -29.54 8.12
N LEU A 289 14.95 -28.24 8.19
CA LEU A 289 16.05 -27.72 8.99
C LEU A 289 15.74 -27.92 10.48
N ALA A 290 16.54 -28.76 11.15
CA ALA A 290 16.41 -29.11 12.56
C ALA A 290 17.28 -28.22 13.45
N ASN A 291 18.48 -27.83 12.99
CA ASN A 291 19.40 -26.99 13.75
C ASN A 291 20.22 -26.10 12.80
N CYS A 292 20.54 -24.89 13.25
CA CYS A 292 21.36 -23.93 12.52
C CYS A 292 22.33 -23.26 13.50
N GLN A 293 23.63 -23.35 13.20
CA GLN A 293 24.69 -22.77 14.02
C GLN A 293 25.66 -21.98 13.15
N SER A 294 26.02 -20.79 13.61
CA SER A 294 27.05 -19.93 13.02
C SER A 294 28.27 -19.90 13.93
N GLU A 295 29.46 -20.03 13.34
CA GLU A 295 30.74 -19.86 14.01
C GLU A 295 31.64 -18.93 13.20
N PHE A 296 32.41 -18.11 13.91
CA PHE A 296 33.32 -17.14 13.31
C PHE A 296 34.72 -17.35 13.85
N LYS A 297 35.70 -17.37 12.94
CA LYS A 297 37.11 -17.45 13.30
C LYS A 297 37.87 -16.33 12.60
N GLY A 298 38.33 -15.35 13.37
CA GLY A 298 39.08 -14.17 12.88
C GLY A 298 38.70 -12.89 13.63
N GLU A 299 39.47 -11.82 13.41
CA GLU A 299 39.16 -10.47 13.92
C GLU A 299 38.36 -9.69 12.88
N PHE A 300 37.05 -9.88 12.86
CA PHE A 300 36.16 -9.02 12.09
C PHE A 300 35.97 -7.69 12.84
N GLY A 301 36.35 -6.58 12.19
CA GLY A 301 35.87 -5.28 12.58
C GLY A 301 34.35 -5.29 12.44
N PHE A 302 33.64 -5.19 13.57
CA PHE A 302 32.18 -5.11 13.72
C PHE A 302 31.44 -4.89 12.39
N LEU A 303 31.01 -5.97 11.72
CA LEU A 303 30.06 -5.83 10.63
C LEU A 303 28.81 -5.16 11.25
N PRO A 304 28.39 -3.98 10.80
CA PRO A 304 27.22 -3.33 11.35
C PRO A 304 26.03 -4.30 11.24
N LYS A 305 25.27 -4.41 12.33
CA LYS A 305 24.10 -5.30 12.41
C LYS A 305 23.16 -4.97 11.26
N GLY A 306 23.15 -5.80 10.22
CA GLY A 306 22.27 -5.64 9.06
C GLY A 306 22.88 -5.91 7.69
N VAL A 307 24.21 -5.89 7.54
CA VAL A 307 24.83 -6.08 6.20
C VAL A 307 25.07 -7.55 5.86
N PHE A 308 25.56 -8.36 6.82
CA PHE A 308 25.61 -9.82 6.72
C PHE A 308 25.83 -10.40 8.12
N SER A 309 24.77 -10.87 8.78
CA SER A 309 24.88 -11.52 10.10
C SER A 309 24.50 -12.99 9.94
N PRO A 310 25.47 -13.92 10.02
CA PRO A 310 25.18 -15.35 10.03
C PRO A 310 24.17 -15.77 11.11
N ASP A 311 24.12 -15.08 12.24
CA ASP A 311 23.09 -15.30 13.25
C ASP A 311 21.69 -14.92 12.74
N GLN A 312 21.56 -13.88 11.91
CA GLN A 312 20.30 -13.53 11.25
C GLN A 312 19.91 -14.58 10.21
N LEU A 313 20.87 -15.22 9.52
CA LEU A 313 20.60 -16.33 8.61
C LEU A 313 20.01 -17.53 9.35
N CYS A 314 20.44 -17.80 10.59
CA CYS A 314 19.81 -18.83 11.42
C CYS A 314 18.45 -18.40 12.01
N LYS A 315 18.23 -17.11 12.26
CA LYS A 315 16.94 -16.60 12.76
C LYS A 315 15.85 -16.59 11.69
N ASN A 316 16.19 -16.26 10.45
CA ASN A 316 15.30 -16.26 9.28
C ASN A 316 15.98 -17.00 8.10
N PRO A 317 16.02 -18.33 8.13
CA PRO A 317 16.68 -19.09 7.07
C PRO A 317 15.92 -18.93 5.74
N PRO A 318 16.62 -18.73 4.62
CA PRO A 318 15.99 -18.57 3.30
C PRO A 318 15.25 -19.85 2.86
N THR A 319 15.66 -21.01 3.37
CA THR A 319 15.01 -22.31 3.10
C THR A 319 14.90 -23.11 4.39
N SER A 320 13.69 -23.23 4.94
CA SER A 320 13.41 -24.06 6.11
C SER A 320 13.14 -25.53 5.77
N ARG A 321 12.96 -25.83 4.49
CA ARG A 321 12.72 -27.18 3.96
C ARG A 321 13.36 -27.34 2.58
N ILE A 322 14.00 -28.48 2.37
CA ILE A 322 14.62 -28.91 1.10
C ILE A 322 14.13 -30.30 0.73
N LYS A 323 14.47 -30.76 -0.48
CA LYS A 323 14.31 -32.17 -0.82
C LYS A 323 15.23 -33.01 0.09
N PRO A 324 14.73 -34.08 0.73
CA PRO A 324 15.53 -34.91 1.61
C PRO A 324 16.76 -35.49 0.92
N PHE A 325 17.84 -35.69 1.69
CA PHE A 325 19.03 -36.35 1.20
C PHE A 325 18.76 -37.85 1.06
N ALA A 326 19.19 -38.43 -0.06
CA ALA A 326 19.07 -39.86 -0.31
C ALA A 326 20.27 -40.61 0.25
N ASN A 327 20.02 -41.73 0.92
CA ASN A 327 21.03 -42.70 1.32
C ASN A 327 21.40 -43.62 0.13
N GLU A 328 22.44 -44.42 0.31
CA GLU A 328 22.92 -45.37 -0.71
C GLU A 328 21.88 -46.43 -1.15
N LYS A 329 20.81 -46.62 -0.35
CA LYS A 329 19.71 -47.54 -0.62
C LYS A 329 18.47 -46.84 -1.19
N GLY A 330 18.54 -45.54 -1.50
CA GLY A 330 17.45 -44.74 -2.07
C GLY A 330 16.38 -44.27 -1.07
N GLY A 331 16.57 -44.49 0.24
CA GLY A 331 15.73 -43.92 1.29
C GLY A 331 16.24 -42.55 1.75
N ASN A 332 15.45 -41.81 2.54
CA ASN A 332 15.89 -40.50 3.04
C ASN A 332 16.76 -40.64 4.30
N GLU A 333 17.73 -39.75 4.48
CA GLU A 333 18.58 -39.70 5.68
C GLU A 333 18.86 -38.26 6.15
N PRO A 334 19.06 -38.04 7.46
CA PRO A 334 19.47 -36.74 7.98
C PRO A 334 20.89 -36.41 7.55
N ARG A 335 21.16 -35.13 7.26
CA ARG A 335 22.50 -34.65 6.87
C ARG A 335 22.81 -33.29 7.45
N ARG A 336 24.09 -33.12 7.78
CA ARG A 336 24.71 -31.84 8.14
C ARG A 336 25.35 -31.22 6.90
N VAL A 337 24.94 -30.00 6.59
CA VAL A 337 25.54 -29.15 5.55
C VAL A 337 26.41 -28.10 6.24
N ILE A 338 27.66 -27.98 5.80
CA ILE A 338 28.61 -27.01 6.34
C ILE A 338 29.02 -26.08 5.21
N LEU A 339 28.67 -24.80 5.34
CA LEU A 339 29.05 -23.74 4.42
C LEU A 339 30.21 -22.95 5.05
N LYS A 340 31.28 -22.77 4.29
CA LYS A 340 32.45 -21.99 4.72
C LYS A 340 32.63 -20.81 3.77
N PHE A 341 32.58 -19.60 4.30
CA PHE A 341 32.87 -18.38 3.57
C PHE A 341 34.24 -17.86 4.03
N GLU A 342 35.16 -17.75 3.09
CA GLU A 342 36.50 -17.23 3.33
C GLU A 342 36.57 -15.79 2.87
N ILE A 343 37.16 -14.94 3.72
CA ILE A 343 37.51 -13.56 3.39
C ILE A 343 39.03 -13.54 3.29
N ALA A 344 39.52 -13.39 2.06
CA ALA A 344 40.93 -13.32 1.73
C ALA A 344 41.23 -11.97 1.05
N HIS A 345 42.47 -11.50 1.20
CA HIS A 345 42.95 -10.28 0.54
C HIS A 345 43.88 -10.67 -0.60
N GLN A 346 43.69 -10.03 -1.74
CA GLN A 346 44.56 -10.17 -2.90
C GLN A 346 44.89 -8.78 -3.42
N GLU A 347 46.14 -8.58 -3.84
CA GLU A 347 46.54 -7.34 -4.50
C GLU A 347 45.81 -7.18 -5.84
N TRP A 348 45.23 -6.00 -6.07
CA TRP A 348 44.57 -5.67 -7.34
C TRP A 348 45.22 -4.44 -7.96
N SER A 349 45.87 -4.63 -9.11
CA SER A 349 46.43 -3.54 -9.93
C SER A 349 45.36 -2.99 -10.89
N GLY A 350 44.35 -2.30 -10.35
CA GLY A 350 43.35 -1.60 -11.16
C GLY A 350 43.81 -0.17 -11.46
N THR A 351 44.17 0.14 -12.70
CA THR A 351 44.36 1.54 -13.13
C THR A 351 43.00 2.23 -13.10
N PRO A 352 42.79 3.32 -12.34
CA PRO A 352 41.58 4.12 -12.47
C PRO A 352 41.60 4.74 -13.87
N ALA A 353 40.57 4.47 -14.67
CA ALA A 353 40.39 5.14 -15.95
C ALA A 353 40.34 6.65 -15.68
N ALA A 354 41.39 7.37 -16.09
CA ALA A 354 41.39 8.80 -16.10
C ALA A 354 40.25 9.24 -17.02
N SER A 355 39.26 9.93 -16.49
CA SER A 355 38.27 10.63 -17.28
C SER A 355 38.97 11.75 -18.04
N GLU A 356 39.24 11.56 -19.32
CA GLU A 356 39.56 12.66 -20.24
C GLU A 356 38.34 13.59 -20.28
N ALA A 357 38.52 14.78 -19.72
CA ALA A 357 37.66 15.93 -19.98
C ALA A 357 38.30 16.69 -21.14
N ASP A 358 37.64 16.68 -22.29
CA ASP A 358 37.77 17.66 -23.37
C ASP A 358 36.41 18.31 -23.62
#